data_AF-A0A7C1EZW8-F1
#
_entry.id   AF-A0A7C1EZW8-F1
#
_cell.length_a   1.000
_cell.length_b   1.000
_cell.length_c   1.000
_cell.angle_alpha   90.00
_cell.angle_beta   90.00
_cell.angle_gamma   90.00
#
_symmetry.space_group_name_H-M   'P 1'
#
loop_
_entity.id
_entity.type
_entity.pdbx_description
1 polymer ?
#
loop_
_entity_poly.entity_id
_entity_poly.type
_entity_poly.pdbx_seq_one_letter_code
_entity_poly.pdbx_strand_id
1 'polypeptide(L)'
;MLWDNTSKKLTPIEFGDGDYTITYLGWDSTSTHLLFDASDIQTIYNVTSGVAEPLNTGSERFTAIGGPGENQITKYIRKPAQDDTDQNKRLEVLNLDDNSEEYLFALDWVDPSTDSGADWSSDGKQLIFSIKEQSAEKNSATLDRDIFVFDRQTREISTLVNTSADEVEPHWSPDGQWFVYLADQSGEAGSELVISSVDGTCVIREPVDALLMYVDWGLADQLAVVYSNALFLIDMREAFGFGMDDLADHCENP
;
A
#
# COMPACT_ATOMS: atom_id res chain seq x y z
N MET A 1 2.45 0.33 18.53
CA MET A 1 1.14 0.50 19.22
C MET A 1 0.06 0.31 18.18
N LEU A 2 -1.10 -0.24 18.56
CA LEU A 2 -2.28 -0.35 17.71
C LEU A 2 -3.30 0.71 18.09
N TRP A 3 -3.90 1.34 17.09
CA TRP A 3 -5.00 2.27 17.26
C TRP A 3 -6.32 1.56 16.95
N ASP A 4 -7.27 1.62 17.88
CA ASP A 4 -8.65 1.19 17.63
C ASP A 4 -9.50 2.40 17.27
N ASN A 5 -10.01 2.42 16.04
CA ASN A 5 -10.80 3.53 15.53
C ASN A 5 -12.19 3.66 16.19
N THR A 6 -12.75 2.57 16.71
CA THR A 6 -14.04 2.56 17.40
C THR A 6 -13.90 3.07 18.82
N SER A 7 -12.94 2.52 19.57
CA SER A 7 -12.74 2.90 20.98
C SER A 7 -11.88 4.14 21.17
N LYS A 8 -11.18 4.59 20.11
CA LYS A 8 -10.24 5.71 20.10
C LYS A 8 -9.12 5.51 21.14
N LYS A 9 -8.59 4.29 21.21
CA LYS A 9 -7.55 3.89 22.17
C LYS A 9 -6.31 3.37 21.48
N LEU A 10 -5.17 3.68 22.08
CA LEU A 10 -3.88 3.07 21.76
C LEU A 10 -3.63 1.88 22.67
N THR A 11 -3.33 0.74 22.07
CA THR A 11 -2.94 -0.50 22.76
C THR A 11 -1.46 -0.78 22.47
N PRO A 12 -0.61 -0.99 23.48
CA PRO A 12 0.76 -1.43 23.23
C PRO A 12 0.76 -2.85 22.63
N ILE A 13 1.63 -3.08 21.65
CA ILE A 13 1.98 -4.44 21.22
C ILE A 13 3.22 -4.80 22.02
N GLU A 14 3.14 -5.85 22.82
CA GLU A 14 4.31 -6.39 23.51
C GLU A 14 4.95 -7.47 22.64
N PHE A 15 6.24 -7.31 22.33
CA PHE A 15 7.00 -8.27 21.55
C PHE A 15 8.42 -8.37 22.09
N GLY A 16 8.70 -9.51 22.73
CA GLY A 16 10.02 -9.87 23.24
C GLY A 16 10.60 -8.88 24.26
N ASP A 17 11.78 -9.21 24.77
CA ASP A 17 12.63 -8.27 25.50
C ASP A 17 13.74 -7.79 24.57
N GLY A 18 13.82 -6.48 24.31
CA GLY A 18 14.89 -5.90 23.51
C GLY A 18 14.50 -4.63 22.76
N ASP A 19 15.51 -4.00 22.13
CA ASP A 19 15.31 -2.90 21.21
C ASP A 19 15.13 -3.45 19.80
N TYR A 20 13.96 -3.22 19.21
CA TYR A 20 13.65 -3.65 17.86
C TYR A 20 13.41 -2.44 16.95
N THR A 21 13.95 -2.50 15.74
CA THR A 21 13.49 -1.63 14.65
C THR A 21 12.37 -2.36 13.94
N ILE A 22 11.20 -1.73 13.86
CA ILE A 22 10.07 -2.25 13.10
C ILE A 22 10.11 -1.63 11.71
N THR A 23 10.14 -2.49 10.69
CA THR A 23 10.06 -2.10 9.28
C THR A 23 9.02 -2.96 8.57
N TYR A 24 8.46 -2.45 7.47
CA TYR A 24 7.57 -3.18 6.57
C TYR A 24 6.40 -3.87 7.27
N LEU A 25 5.23 -3.25 7.29
CA LEU A 25 4.05 -3.80 7.96
C LEU A 25 2.91 -4.05 6.98
N GLY A 26 2.21 -5.16 7.14
CA GLY A 26 1.07 -5.53 6.31
C GLY A 26 -0.03 -6.21 7.11
N TRP A 27 -1.25 -5.71 6.96
CA TRP A 27 -2.46 -6.30 7.55
C TRP A 27 -3.06 -7.35 6.62
N ASP A 28 -3.63 -8.41 7.17
CA ASP A 28 -4.61 -9.20 6.40
C ASP A 28 -5.93 -8.40 6.23
N SER A 29 -6.75 -8.78 5.24
CA SER A 29 -7.96 -8.01 4.88
C SER A 29 -8.99 -7.88 6.03
N THR A 30 -8.93 -8.77 7.03
CA THR A 30 -9.83 -8.79 8.17
C THR A 30 -9.26 -8.12 9.41
N SER A 31 -8.04 -7.54 9.32
CA SER A 31 -7.33 -6.91 10.44
C SER A 31 -7.14 -7.84 11.65
N THR A 32 -7.03 -9.15 11.41
CA THR A 32 -6.80 -10.17 12.44
C THR A 32 -5.33 -10.50 12.62
N HIS A 33 -4.53 -10.31 11.58
CA HIS A 33 -3.09 -10.54 11.58
C HIS A 33 -2.33 -9.35 11.03
N LEU A 34 -1.25 -9.00 11.71
CA LEU A 34 -0.27 -8.01 11.28
C LEU A 34 1.07 -8.71 11.08
N LEU A 35 1.62 -8.66 9.87
CA LEU A 35 2.99 -9.09 9.60
C LEU A 35 3.92 -7.88 9.64
N PHE A 36 5.07 -8.01 10.29
CA PHE A 36 6.11 -6.99 10.31
C PHE A 36 7.51 -7.56 10.48
N ASP A 37 8.53 -6.82 10.07
CA ASP A 37 9.91 -7.15 10.36
C ASP A 37 10.36 -6.49 11.66
N ALA A 38 10.84 -7.29 12.62
CA ALA A 38 11.42 -6.81 13.87
C ALA A 38 12.90 -7.14 13.95
N SER A 39 13.77 -6.16 13.66
CA SER A 39 15.23 -6.36 13.59
C SER A 39 15.63 -7.59 12.76
N ASP A 40 15.13 -7.66 11.52
CA ASP A 40 15.33 -8.76 10.56
C ASP A 40 14.62 -10.09 10.86
N ILE A 41 13.72 -10.12 11.85
CA ILE A 41 12.87 -11.28 12.13
C ILE A 41 11.45 -11.00 11.64
N GLN A 42 11.01 -11.73 10.62
CA GLN A 42 9.62 -11.72 10.18
C GLN A 42 8.74 -12.21 11.33
N THR A 43 7.82 -11.37 11.76
CA THR A 43 7.01 -11.57 12.96
C THR A 43 5.55 -11.37 12.64
N ILE A 44 4.74 -12.36 12.94
CA ILE A 44 3.29 -12.26 12.84
C ILE A 44 2.70 -11.93 14.21
N TYR A 45 1.79 -10.96 14.25
CA TYR A 45 1.00 -10.63 15.42
C TYR A 45 -0.47 -10.94 15.18
N ASN A 46 -1.05 -11.75 16.05
CA ASN A 46 -2.47 -12.04 16.06
C ASN A 46 -3.18 -11.06 17.00
N VAL A 47 -4.06 -10.24 16.45
CA VAL A 47 -4.77 -9.18 17.19
C VAL A 47 -5.70 -9.73 18.26
N THR A 48 -6.31 -10.90 18.00
CA THR A 48 -7.30 -11.50 18.91
C THR A 48 -6.62 -12.09 20.14
N SER A 49 -5.51 -12.81 19.96
CA SER A 49 -4.76 -13.41 21.06
C SER A 49 -3.79 -12.43 21.72
N GLY A 50 -3.40 -11.36 21.02
CA GLY A 50 -2.39 -10.41 21.45
C GLY A 50 -0.97 -10.97 21.42
N VAL A 51 -0.74 -12.05 20.68
CA VAL A 51 0.55 -12.76 20.63
C VAL A 51 1.30 -12.38 19.35
N ALA A 52 2.56 -12.01 19.49
CA ALA A 52 3.53 -11.88 18.40
C ALA A 52 4.51 -13.06 18.42
N GLU A 53 4.71 -13.70 17.27
CA GLU A 53 5.62 -14.83 17.11
C GLU A 53 6.40 -14.79 15.79
N PRO A 54 7.61 -15.38 15.74
CA PRO A 54 8.38 -15.46 14.49
C PRO A 54 7.63 -16.27 13.43
N LEU A 55 7.52 -15.72 12.23
CA LEU A 55 6.98 -16.40 11.06
C LEU A 55 8.04 -17.37 10.50
N ASN A 56 7.67 -18.63 10.28
CA ASN A 56 8.57 -19.65 9.77
C ASN A 56 8.35 -19.90 8.26
N THR A 57 8.87 -19.00 7.43
CA THR A 57 8.81 -19.03 5.95
C THR A 57 10.09 -19.57 5.31
N GLY A 58 10.94 -20.25 6.10
CA GLY A 58 12.24 -20.72 5.64
C GLY A 58 13.28 -19.59 5.59
N SER A 59 14.16 -19.62 4.58
CA SER A 59 15.28 -18.68 4.47
C SER A 59 15.02 -17.47 3.56
N GLU A 60 13.86 -17.39 2.92
CA GLU A 60 13.54 -16.32 1.97
C GLU A 60 13.02 -15.08 2.71
N ARG A 61 13.72 -13.95 2.55
CA ARG A 61 13.28 -12.66 3.09
C ARG A 61 12.36 -11.95 2.11
N PHE A 62 11.35 -11.27 2.63
CA PHE A 62 10.40 -10.50 1.85
C PHE A 62 9.83 -9.32 2.65
N THR A 63 9.35 -8.31 1.94
CA THR A 63 8.56 -7.20 2.46
C THR A 63 7.09 -7.61 2.50
N ALA A 64 6.41 -7.40 3.63
CA ALA A 64 4.97 -7.62 3.73
C ALA A 64 4.20 -6.48 3.07
N ILE A 65 3.26 -6.84 2.20
CA ILE A 65 2.20 -6.01 1.64
C ILE A 65 0.90 -6.64 2.14
N GLY A 66 -0.15 -5.86 2.37
CA GLY A 66 -1.41 -6.37 2.92
C GLY A 66 -1.96 -7.64 2.22
N GLY A 67 -2.94 -8.27 2.84
CA GLY A 67 -3.51 -9.53 2.40
C GLY A 67 -4.77 -9.39 1.55
N PRO A 68 -4.97 -10.23 0.51
CA PRO A 68 -6.23 -10.27 -0.23
C PRO A 68 -7.37 -10.98 0.53
N GLY A 69 -7.11 -11.55 1.70
CA GLY A 69 -8.06 -12.38 2.44
C GLY A 69 -7.70 -12.49 3.91
N GLU A 70 -8.59 -13.10 4.68
CA GLU A 70 -8.30 -13.52 6.06
C GLU A 70 -7.12 -14.50 6.06
N ASN A 71 -6.18 -14.34 6.98
CA ASN A 71 -5.00 -15.19 7.09
C ASN A 71 -4.14 -15.25 5.82
N GLN A 72 -4.23 -14.24 4.96
CA GLN A 72 -3.41 -14.13 3.76
C GLN A 72 -2.53 -12.89 3.87
N ILE A 73 -1.26 -12.99 3.45
CA ILE A 73 -0.34 -11.84 3.40
C ILE A 73 0.40 -11.88 2.07
N THR A 74 0.52 -10.72 1.41
CA THR A 74 1.33 -10.63 0.20
C THR A 74 2.80 -10.42 0.56
N LYS A 75 3.64 -11.30 0.03
CA LYS A 75 5.09 -11.24 0.10
C LYS A 75 5.62 -10.51 -1.14
N TYR A 76 6.32 -9.41 -0.96
CA TYR A 76 7.20 -8.87 -1.98
C TYR A 76 8.62 -9.37 -1.76
N ILE A 77 9.04 -10.29 -2.63
CA ILE A 77 10.32 -10.97 -2.48
C ILE A 77 11.38 -10.25 -3.30
N ARG A 78 12.44 -9.80 -2.64
CA ARG A 78 13.64 -9.22 -3.26
C ARG A 78 14.87 -9.98 -2.78
N LYS A 79 15.46 -10.83 -3.63
CA LYS A 79 16.71 -11.54 -3.28
C LYS A 79 17.89 -10.54 -3.20
N PRO A 80 18.61 -10.45 -2.05
CA PRO A 80 19.81 -9.62 -1.96
C PRO A 80 20.96 -10.23 -2.78
N ALA A 81 21.66 -9.38 -3.52
CA ALA A 81 22.74 -9.78 -4.40
C ALA A 81 23.95 -10.29 -3.61
N GLN A 82 24.25 -11.58 -3.72
CA GLN A 82 25.65 -12.03 -3.59
C GLN A 82 26.15 -12.90 -4.74
N ASP A 83 25.28 -13.51 -5.57
CA ASP A 83 25.74 -14.22 -6.78
C ASP A 83 24.65 -14.47 -7.84
N ASP A 84 23.50 -13.79 -7.79
CA ASP A 84 22.35 -14.13 -8.65
C ASP A 84 22.16 -13.11 -9.79
N THR A 85 22.31 -13.56 -11.03
CA THR A 85 21.86 -12.84 -12.23
C THR A 85 20.34 -12.78 -12.33
N ASP A 86 19.63 -13.50 -11.46
CA ASP A 86 18.18 -13.53 -11.39
C ASP A 86 17.70 -12.54 -10.31
N GLN A 87 17.40 -11.30 -10.73
CA GLN A 87 16.67 -10.31 -9.94
C GLN A 87 15.23 -10.78 -9.75
N ASN A 88 15.02 -11.85 -8.99
CA ASN A 88 13.74 -12.52 -8.87
C ASN A 88 12.82 -11.71 -7.95
N LYS A 89 12.35 -10.57 -8.46
CA LYS A 89 11.35 -9.68 -7.87
C LYS A 89 9.98 -10.21 -8.24
N ARG A 90 9.24 -10.67 -7.25
CA ARG A 90 7.91 -11.24 -7.46
C ARG A 90 7.03 -10.99 -6.27
N LEU A 91 5.73 -10.95 -6.54
CA LEU A 91 4.72 -10.97 -5.51
C LEU A 91 4.10 -12.35 -5.41
N GLU A 92 3.89 -12.78 -4.17
CA GLU A 92 3.24 -14.04 -3.84
C GLU A 92 2.28 -13.81 -2.67
N VAL A 93 1.20 -14.57 -2.58
CA VAL A 93 0.32 -14.58 -1.40
C VAL A 93 0.67 -15.80 -0.56
N LEU A 94 1.00 -15.57 0.70
CA LEU A 94 1.18 -16.61 1.71
C LEU A 94 -0.13 -16.82 2.46
N ASN A 95 -0.59 -18.07 2.53
CA ASN A 95 -1.65 -18.49 3.43
C ASN A 95 -1.04 -18.89 4.78
N LEU A 96 -1.46 -18.24 5.86
CA LEU A 96 -0.92 -18.42 7.20
C LEU A 96 -1.46 -19.69 7.89
N ASP A 97 -2.56 -20.28 7.40
CA ASP A 97 -3.14 -21.50 7.98
C ASP A 97 -2.36 -22.76 7.60
N ASP A 98 -1.86 -22.83 6.35
CA ASP A 98 -1.21 -24.02 5.80
C ASP A 98 0.15 -23.77 5.15
N ASN A 99 0.65 -22.52 5.18
CA ASN A 99 1.87 -22.07 4.51
C ASN A 99 1.88 -22.31 2.99
N SER A 100 0.71 -22.48 2.36
CA SER A 100 0.62 -22.53 0.91
C SER A 100 0.89 -21.15 0.31
N GLU A 101 1.52 -21.15 -0.86
CA GLU A 101 1.94 -19.93 -1.55
C GLU A 101 1.32 -19.86 -2.94
N GLU A 102 0.71 -18.73 -3.26
CA GLU A 102 0.22 -18.41 -4.60
C GLU A 102 1.13 -17.38 -5.24
N TYR A 103 1.78 -17.74 -6.34
CA TYR A 103 2.46 -16.76 -7.18
C TYR A 103 1.47 -15.79 -7.81
N LEU A 104 1.76 -14.48 -7.80
CA LEU A 104 0.98 -13.45 -8.50
C LEU A 104 1.62 -13.05 -9.83
N PHE A 105 2.77 -12.41 -9.81
CA PHE A 105 3.50 -11.99 -11.01
C PHE A 105 4.93 -11.58 -10.67
N ALA A 106 5.75 -11.44 -11.72
CA ALA A 106 7.11 -10.94 -11.66
C ALA A 106 7.14 -9.44 -11.97
N LEU A 107 8.10 -8.75 -11.34
CA LEU A 107 8.39 -7.32 -11.53
C LEU A 107 9.74 -7.14 -12.25
N ASP A 108 10.04 -7.99 -13.24
CA ASP A 108 11.27 -7.95 -14.04
C ASP A 108 11.35 -6.72 -14.97
N TRP A 109 10.20 -6.12 -15.26
CA TRP A 109 10.00 -4.90 -16.03
C TRP A 109 10.04 -3.61 -15.19
N VAL A 110 10.27 -3.70 -13.87
CA VAL A 110 10.27 -2.55 -12.94
C VAL A 110 11.68 -2.05 -12.64
N ASP A 111 11.85 -0.73 -12.52
CA ASP A 111 13.10 -0.12 -12.05
C ASP A 111 13.41 -0.60 -10.60
N PRO A 112 14.58 -1.22 -10.34
CA PRO A 112 14.94 -1.71 -9.00
C PRO A 112 15.14 -0.63 -7.94
N SER A 113 15.15 0.65 -8.32
CA SER A 113 15.34 1.77 -7.40
C SER A 113 14.05 2.30 -6.77
N THR A 114 12.88 1.86 -7.22
CA THR A 114 11.59 2.32 -6.66
C THR A 114 11.14 1.49 -5.48
N ASP A 115 10.62 2.17 -4.46
CA ASP A 115 9.70 1.58 -3.50
C ASP A 115 8.27 1.68 -4.04
N SER A 116 7.46 0.66 -3.79
CA SER A 116 6.10 0.54 -4.35
C SER A 116 5.07 0.52 -3.23
N GLY A 117 4.29 1.59 -3.09
CA GLY A 117 3.03 1.53 -2.36
C GLY A 117 2.11 0.54 -3.07
N ALA A 118 1.43 -0.32 -2.32
CA ALA A 118 0.53 -1.33 -2.87
C ALA A 118 -0.56 -1.69 -1.87
N ASP A 119 -1.78 -1.92 -2.39
CA ASP A 119 -2.95 -2.20 -1.57
C ASP A 119 -3.96 -3.11 -2.28
N TRP A 120 -4.69 -3.91 -1.51
CA TRP A 120 -5.71 -4.82 -2.05
C TRP A 120 -7.09 -4.20 -2.02
N SER A 121 -7.87 -4.45 -3.06
CA SER A 121 -9.31 -4.23 -3.01
C SER A 121 -9.91 -5.04 -1.86
N SER A 122 -10.97 -4.53 -1.22
CA SER A 122 -11.59 -5.17 -0.07
C SER A 122 -12.16 -6.57 -0.35
N ASP A 123 -12.36 -6.91 -1.63
CA ASP A 123 -12.79 -8.23 -2.09
C ASP A 123 -11.63 -9.18 -2.49
N GLY A 124 -10.37 -8.72 -2.38
CA GLY A 124 -9.17 -9.51 -2.64
C GLY A 124 -8.91 -9.87 -4.10
N LYS A 125 -9.63 -9.23 -5.03
CA LYS A 125 -9.53 -9.52 -6.47
C LYS A 125 -8.51 -8.67 -7.20
N GLN A 126 -8.23 -7.47 -6.70
CA GLN A 126 -7.36 -6.52 -7.37
C GLN A 126 -6.30 -5.98 -6.43
N LEU A 127 -5.07 -5.89 -6.91
CA LEU A 127 -3.95 -5.26 -6.21
C LEU A 127 -3.58 -3.99 -6.98
N ILE A 128 -3.71 -2.84 -6.34
CA ILE A 128 -3.21 -1.57 -6.87
C ILE A 128 -1.77 -1.36 -6.41
N PHE A 129 -0.92 -0.79 -7.23
CA PHE A 129 0.48 -0.53 -6.87
C PHE A 129 1.10 0.59 -7.71
N SER A 130 2.05 1.31 -7.12
CA SER A 130 2.83 2.36 -7.79
C SER A 130 4.25 1.89 -8.13
N ILE A 131 4.70 2.07 -9.36
CA ILE A 131 6.05 1.66 -9.79
C ILE A 131 6.55 2.52 -10.96
N LYS A 132 7.86 2.54 -11.15
CA LYS A 132 8.47 3.05 -12.38
C LYS A 132 8.78 1.89 -13.32
N GLU A 133 8.29 1.94 -14.54
CA GLU A 133 8.69 0.99 -15.58
C GLU A 133 10.17 1.16 -15.95
N GLN A 134 10.87 0.06 -16.19
CA GLN A 134 12.29 0.06 -16.57
C GLN A 134 12.54 0.73 -17.93
N SER A 135 11.54 0.74 -18.81
CA SER A 135 11.56 1.42 -20.11
C SER A 135 11.45 2.94 -20.01
N ALA A 136 10.97 3.48 -18.88
CA ALA A 136 10.94 4.92 -18.64
C ALA A 136 12.38 5.47 -18.66
N GLU A 137 12.57 6.65 -19.25
CA GLU A 137 13.92 7.16 -19.54
C GLU A 137 14.81 7.16 -18.28
N LYS A 138 15.88 6.36 -18.30
CA LYS A 138 16.87 6.22 -17.21
C LYS A 138 17.55 7.53 -16.78
N ASN A 139 17.34 8.61 -17.53
CA ASN A 139 17.91 9.94 -17.28
C ASN A 139 16.88 10.96 -16.79
N SER A 140 15.62 10.57 -16.55
CA SER A 140 14.69 11.48 -15.88
C SER A 140 15.17 11.68 -14.43
N ALA A 141 15.35 12.94 -14.03
CA ALA A 141 15.67 13.31 -12.65
C ALA A 141 14.49 13.05 -11.69
N THR A 142 13.35 12.59 -12.20
CA THR A 142 12.14 12.23 -11.47
C THR A 142 11.97 10.70 -11.41
N LEU A 143 11.31 10.22 -10.35
CA LEU A 143 10.95 8.80 -10.25
C LEU A 143 9.89 8.44 -11.29
N ASP A 144 8.92 9.33 -11.58
CA ASP A 144 7.94 9.17 -12.68
C ASP A 144 7.20 7.82 -12.56
N ARG A 145 6.71 7.52 -11.36
CA ARG A 145 5.94 6.32 -11.08
C ARG A 145 4.52 6.51 -11.57
N ASP A 146 4.00 5.45 -12.16
CA ASP A 146 2.61 5.31 -12.57
C ASP A 146 1.87 4.37 -11.61
N ILE A 147 0.54 4.43 -11.63
CA ILE A 147 -0.31 3.51 -10.86
C ILE A 147 -0.85 2.42 -11.77
N PHE A 148 -0.65 1.18 -11.34
CA PHE A 148 -1.10 -0.03 -12.01
C PHE A 148 -2.07 -0.81 -11.13
N VAL A 149 -2.88 -1.64 -11.79
CA VAL A 149 -3.73 -2.65 -11.15
C VAL A 149 -3.43 -4.01 -11.72
N PHE A 150 -3.27 -4.98 -10.82
CA PHE A 150 -3.24 -6.41 -11.15
C PHE A 150 -4.60 -7.02 -10.84
N ASP A 151 -5.24 -7.61 -11.86
CA ASP A 151 -6.45 -8.41 -11.69
C ASP A 151 -6.06 -9.87 -11.44
N ARG A 152 -6.41 -10.38 -10.25
CA ARG A 152 -6.05 -11.74 -9.82
C ARG A 152 -6.77 -12.83 -10.61
N GLN A 153 -7.95 -12.55 -11.17
CA GLN A 153 -8.72 -13.51 -11.94
C GLN A 153 -8.18 -13.65 -13.36
N THR A 154 -7.97 -12.54 -14.06
CA THR A 154 -7.45 -12.56 -15.44
C THR A 154 -5.94 -12.72 -15.49
N ARG A 155 -5.26 -12.42 -14.38
CA ARG A 155 -3.79 -12.38 -14.25
C ARG A 155 -3.15 -11.29 -15.10
N GLU A 156 -3.93 -10.26 -15.43
CA GLU A 156 -3.49 -9.14 -16.25
C GLU A 156 -3.10 -7.95 -15.37
N ILE A 157 -2.11 -7.20 -15.85
CA ILE A 157 -1.71 -5.91 -15.29
C ILE A 157 -2.13 -4.84 -16.29
N SER A 158 -2.75 -3.78 -15.78
CA SER A 158 -3.12 -2.62 -16.58
C SER A 158 -2.79 -1.33 -15.84
N THR A 159 -2.54 -0.27 -16.60
CA THR A 159 -2.27 1.06 -16.04
C THR A 159 -3.59 1.77 -15.73
N LEU A 160 -3.71 2.32 -14.53
CA LEU A 160 -4.86 3.15 -14.12
C LEU A 160 -4.54 4.64 -14.25
N VAL A 161 -3.34 5.05 -13.84
CA VAL A 161 -2.87 6.44 -13.91
C VAL A 161 -1.49 6.44 -14.54
N ASN A 162 -1.33 7.26 -15.58
CA ASN A 162 -0.05 7.55 -16.20
C ASN A 162 -0.09 8.99 -16.68
N THR A 163 0.47 9.88 -15.86
CA THR A 163 0.59 11.29 -16.21
C THR A 163 2.06 11.70 -16.17
N SER A 164 2.34 13.01 -16.19
CA SER A 164 3.71 13.52 -16.03
C SER A 164 4.11 13.74 -14.57
N ALA A 165 3.21 13.49 -13.62
CA ALA A 165 3.49 13.56 -12.19
C ALA A 165 4.09 12.24 -11.69
N ASP A 166 4.75 12.27 -10.55
CA ASP A 166 5.12 11.03 -9.84
C ASP A 166 3.93 10.60 -8.99
N GLU A 167 3.27 9.49 -9.34
CA GLU A 167 2.09 8.97 -8.65
C GLU A 167 2.44 7.83 -7.68
N VAL A 168 2.06 7.99 -6.41
CA VAL A 168 2.64 7.23 -5.30
C VAL A 168 1.61 6.90 -4.22
N GLU A 169 1.89 5.88 -3.42
CA GLU A 169 1.07 5.45 -2.28
C GLU A 169 -0.42 5.28 -2.62
N PRO A 170 -0.77 4.41 -3.60
CA PRO A 170 -2.16 4.17 -3.95
C PRO A 170 -2.84 3.27 -2.91
N HIS A 171 -4.01 3.67 -2.45
CA HIS A 171 -4.83 2.92 -1.50
C HIS A 171 -6.28 2.81 -1.97
N TRP A 172 -6.84 1.62 -1.87
CA TRP A 172 -8.22 1.35 -2.25
C TRP A 172 -9.19 1.99 -1.27
N SER A 173 -10.30 2.48 -1.80
CA SER A 173 -11.48 2.73 -0.99
C SER A 173 -12.05 1.43 -0.41
N PRO A 174 -12.69 1.48 0.77
CA PRO A 174 -13.34 0.30 1.36
C PRO A 174 -14.38 -0.36 0.45
N ASP A 175 -15.03 0.41 -0.43
CA ASP A 175 -16.04 -0.09 -1.36
C ASP A 175 -15.47 -0.58 -2.71
N GLY A 176 -14.17 -0.37 -2.95
CA GLY A 176 -13.46 -0.78 -4.16
C GLY A 176 -13.86 -0.02 -5.44
N GLN A 177 -14.62 1.08 -5.33
CA GLN A 177 -15.03 1.90 -6.48
C GLN A 177 -14.09 3.07 -6.76
N TRP A 178 -13.28 3.41 -5.77
CA TRP A 178 -12.34 4.52 -5.80
C TRP A 178 -10.98 4.09 -5.27
N PHE A 179 -9.97 4.89 -5.56
CA PHE A 179 -8.67 4.81 -4.91
C PHE A 179 -8.14 6.22 -4.66
N VAL A 180 -7.36 6.36 -3.61
CA VAL A 180 -6.63 7.59 -3.28
C VAL A 180 -5.15 7.39 -3.58
N TYR A 181 -4.47 8.43 -4.02
CA TYR A 181 -3.03 8.43 -4.21
C TYR A 181 -2.45 9.83 -4.04
N LEU A 182 -1.13 9.92 -3.96
CA LEU A 182 -0.41 11.18 -3.93
C LEU A 182 0.23 11.44 -5.29
N ALA A 183 0.10 12.65 -5.82
CA ALA A 183 0.78 13.08 -7.04
C ALA A 183 1.76 14.21 -6.72
N ASP A 184 3.04 13.97 -7.00
CA ASP A 184 4.11 14.97 -6.86
C ASP A 184 4.50 15.52 -8.24
N GLN A 185 4.19 16.78 -8.49
CA GLN A 185 4.65 17.47 -9.69
C GLN A 185 6.07 18.03 -9.49
N SER A 186 7.00 17.62 -10.35
CA SER A 186 8.41 18.00 -10.20
C SER A 186 8.58 19.52 -10.21
N GLY A 187 9.15 20.08 -9.14
CA GLY A 187 9.43 21.52 -9.02
C GLY A 187 8.38 22.33 -8.25
N GLU A 188 7.30 21.70 -7.79
CA GLU A 188 6.31 22.32 -6.91
C GLU A 188 6.61 22.03 -5.43
N ALA A 189 6.18 22.92 -4.54
CA ALA A 189 6.36 22.78 -3.10
C ALA A 189 5.08 22.22 -2.48
N GLY A 190 4.81 20.93 -2.69
CA GLY A 190 3.62 20.26 -2.17
C GLY A 190 3.28 19.00 -2.93
N SER A 191 2.38 18.21 -2.37
CA SER A 191 1.79 17.03 -3.01
C SER A 191 0.31 17.31 -3.29
N GLU A 192 -0.25 16.72 -4.34
CA GLU A 192 -1.70 16.65 -4.53
C GLU A 192 -2.21 15.35 -3.92
N LEU A 193 -3.27 15.43 -3.10
CA LEU A 193 -4.06 14.26 -2.74
C LEU A 193 -5.11 14.07 -3.83
N VAL A 194 -5.11 12.92 -4.47
CA VAL A 194 -5.99 12.64 -5.61
C VAL A 194 -6.87 11.46 -5.30
N ILE A 195 -8.18 11.62 -5.49
CA ILE A 195 -9.17 10.55 -5.42
C ILE A 195 -9.67 10.28 -6.84
N SER A 196 -9.55 9.04 -7.30
CA SER A 196 -9.92 8.64 -8.66
C SER A 196 -10.85 7.44 -8.63
N SER A 197 -11.85 7.45 -9.50
CA SER A 197 -12.66 6.27 -9.79
C SER A 197 -11.80 5.22 -10.50
N VAL A 198 -12.07 3.93 -10.28
CA VAL A 198 -11.30 2.84 -10.93
C VAL A 198 -11.30 2.93 -12.45
N ASP A 199 -12.41 3.35 -13.05
CA ASP A 199 -12.54 3.48 -14.51
C ASP A 199 -11.90 4.77 -15.07
N GLY A 200 -11.32 5.60 -14.20
CA GLY A 200 -10.70 6.88 -14.55
C GLY A 200 -11.66 7.96 -15.05
N THR A 201 -12.98 7.76 -14.95
CA THR A 201 -13.97 8.72 -15.45
C THR A 201 -14.20 9.91 -14.52
N CYS A 202 -13.83 9.78 -13.26
CA CYS A 202 -13.91 10.81 -12.24
C CYS A 202 -12.59 10.94 -11.49
N VAL A 203 -12.10 12.16 -11.38
CA VAL A 203 -10.91 12.52 -10.61
C VAL A 203 -11.23 13.76 -9.78
N ILE A 204 -10.78 13.76 -8.53
CA ILE A 204 -10.86 14.89 -7.59
C ILE A 204 -9.43 15.14 -7.11
N ARG A 205 -8.95 16.39 -7.21
CA ARG A 205 -7.63 16.79 -6.75
C ARG A 205 -7.75 17.81 -5.63
N GLU A 206 -7.10 17.52 -4.51
CA GLU A 206 -6.99 18.42 -3.38
C GLU A 206 -5.52 18.82 -3.19
N PRO A 207 -5.13 20.07 -3.52
CA PRO A 207 -3.76 20.52 -3.36
C PRO A 207 -3.41 20.65 -1.88
N VAL A 208 -2.22 20.19 -1.51
CA VAL A 208 -1.72 20.26 -0.14
C VAL A 208 -0.41 21.04 -0.10
N ASP A 209 -0.40 22.14 0.66
CA ASP A 209 0.77 23.01 0.89
C ASP A 209 1.82 22.36 1.83
N ALA A 210 2.03 21.06 1.71
CA ALA A 210 3.03 20.30 2.45
C ALA A 210 3.30 18.95 1.76
N LEU A 211 4.50 18.40 2.00
CA LEU A 211 4.87 17.08 1.50
C LEU A 211 4.11 15.99 2.26
N LEU A 212 3.30 15.24 1.53
CA LEU A 212 2.64 14.04 2.01
C LEU A 212 3.54 12.84 1.80
N MET A 213 3.65 11.98 2.81
CA MET A 213 4.46 10.77 2.76
C MET A 213 3.63 9.52 2.57
N TYR A 214 2.45 9.48 3.19
CA TYR A 214 1.51 8.37 3.07
C TYR A 214 0.08 8.89 3.15
N VAL A 215 -0.80 8.19 2.46
CA VAL A 215 -2.24 8.28 2.61
C VAL A 215 -2.77 6.86 2.74
N ASP A 216 -3.79 6.65 3.55
CA ASP A 216 -4.49 5.38 3.62
C ASP A 216 -5.98 5.63 3.84
N TRP A 217 -6.82 4.79 3.26
CA TRP A 217 -8.26 4.91 3.42
C TRP A 217 -8.67 4.25 4.74
N GLY A 218 -9.31 5.03 5.61
CA GLY A 218 -9.96 4.52 6.79
C GLY A 218 -11.32 3.90 6.48
N LEU A 219 -12.13 3.67 7.52
CA LEU A 219 -13.51 3.25 7.32
C LEU A 219 -14.36 4.44 6.85
N ALA A 220 -15.14 4.24 5.78
CA ALA A 220 -16.08 5.21 5.22
C ALA A 220 -15.40 6.54 4.82
N ASP A 221 -15.80 7.66 5.42
CA ASP A 221 -15.37 9.02 5.06
C ASP A 221 -14.04 9.42 5.72
N GLN A 222 -13.22 8.47 6.15
CA GLN A 222 -11.98 8.74 6.87
C GLN A 222 -10.75 8.51 5.99
N LEU A 223 -9.78 9.44 6.04
CA LEU A 223 -8.43 9.25 5.51
C LEU A 223 -7.40 9.34 6.64
N ALA A 224 -6.43 8.45 6.65
CA ALA A 224 -5.21 8.61 7.43
C ALA A 224 -4.15 9.26 6.53
N VAL A 225 -3.57 10.36 6.97
CA VAL A 225 -2.59 11.12 6.18
C VAL A 225 -1.35 11.37 7.02
N VAL A 226 -0.19 11.01 6.47
CA VAL A 226 1.11 11.15 7.13
C VAL A 226 1.92 12.24 6.44
N TYR A 227 2.31 13.22 7.24
CA TYR A 227 3.35 14.20 6.91
C TYR A 227 4.67 13.76 7.55
N SER A 228 5.76 14.40 7.15
CA SER A 228 7.11 14.15 7.70
C SER A 228 7.25 14.17 9.23
N ASN A 229 6.32 14.80 9.95
CA ASN A 229 6.37 14.97 11.40
C ASN A 229 5.06 14.62 12.14
N ALA A 230 4.02 14.19 11.44
CA ALA A 230 2.70 13.99 12.05
C ALA A 230 1.81 13.04 11.24
N LEU A 231 0.98 12.29 11.95
CA LEU A 231 -0.13 11.53 11.40
C LEU A 231 -1.43 12.26 11.76
N PHE A 232 -2.31 12.43 10.78
CA PHE A 232 -3.67 12.95 10.96
C PHE A 232 -4.69 11.92 10.53
N LEU A 233 -5.79 11.85 11.27
CA LEU A 233 -7.01 11.19 10.83
C LEU A 233 -7.97 12.30 10.40
N ILE A 234 -8.27 12.35 9.12
CA ILE A 234 -9.10 13.36 8.47
C ILE A 234 -10.48 12.77 8.22
N ASP A 235 -11.52 13.51 8.58
CA ASP A 235 -12.88 13.27 8.11
C ASP A 235 -13.08 14.05 6.82
N MET A 236 -13.39 13.36 5.72
CA MET A 236 -13.51 13.95 4.39
C MET A 236 -14.61 15.00 4.32
N ARG A 237 -15.74 14.78 5.02
CA ARG A 237 -16.84 15.75 4.99
C ARG A 237 -16.47 17.03 5.72
N GLU A 238 -15.75 16.91 6.82
CA GLU A 238 -15.27 18.08 7.54
C GLU A 238 -14.16 18.83 6.79
N ALA A 239 -13.26 18.09 6.12
CA ALA A 239 -12.10 18.67 5.45
C ALA A 239 -12.40 19.23 4.05
N PHE A 240 -13.17 18.48 3.25
CA PHE A 240 -13.40 18.76 1.83
C PHE A 240 -14.86 19.11 1.51
N GLY A 241 -15.79 18.85 2.45
CA GLY A 241 -17.22 19.12 2.25
C GLY A 241 -18.00 17.99 1.57
N PHE A 242 -17.35 16.87 1.27
CA PHE A 242 -17.95 15.68 0.64
C PHE A 242 -17.50 14.40 1.35
N GLY A 243 -18.29 13.34 1.21
CA GLY A 243 -18.00 12.01 1.73
C GLY A 243 -17.76 11.01 0.60
N MET A 244 -17.61 9.74 0.95
CA MET A 244 -17.41 8.66 -0.02
C MET A 244 -18.67 8.40 -0.86
N ASP A 245 -19.85 8.68 -0.33
CA ASP A 245 -21.15 8.44 -0.98
C ASP A 245 -21.53 9.47 -2.05
N ASP A 246 -20.88 10.63 -2.08
CA ASP A 246 -21.13 11.73 -3.02
C ASP A 246 -19.88 12.18 -3.79
N LEU A 247 -18.81 11.37 -3.80
CA LEU A 247 -17.60 11.63 -4.61
C LEU A 247 -17.92 11.92 -6.08
N ALA A 248 -18.84 11.15 -6.67
CA ALA A 248 -19.21 11.30 -8.08
C ALA A 248 -19.83 12.67 -8.42
N ASP A 249 -20.34 13.42 -7.45
CA ASP A 249 -20.90 14.76 -7.67
C ASP A 249 -19.82 15.86 -7.66
N HIS A 250 -18.59 15.52 -7.24
CA HIS A 250 -17.47 16.43 -7.03
C HIS A 250 -16.35 16.26 -8.07
N CYS A 251 -16.55 15.38 -9.05
CA CYS A 251 -15.59 15.14 -10.12
C CYS A 251 -15.20 16.44 -10.84
N GLU A 252 -13.91 16.59 -11.11
CA GLU A 252 -13.46 17.51 -12.13
C GLU A 252 -14.08 17.08 -13.47
N ASN A 253 -14.74 18.00 -14.18
CA ASN A 253 -15.18 17.70 -15.53
C ASN A 253 -13.93 17.56 -16.42
N PRO A 254 -13.76 16.46 -17.16
CA PRO A 254 -12.63 16.26 -18.06
C PRO A 254 -12.57 17.28 -19.20
#